data_AF-A0A1M7YRD7-F1
#
_entry.id   AF-A0A1M7YRD7-F1
#
_cell.length_a   1.000
_cell.length_b   1.000
_cell.length_c   1.000
_cell.angle_alpha   90.00
_cell.angle_beta   90.00
_cell.angle_gamma   90.00
#
_symmetry.space_group_name_H-M   'P 1'
#
loop_
_entity.id
_entity.type
_entity.pdbx_description
1 polymer ?
#
loop_
_entity_poly.entity_id
_entity_poly.type
_entity_poly.pdbx_seq_one_letter_code
_entity_poly.pdbx_strand_id
1 'polypeptide(L)'
;MKKFISLFFVIMISSGCAAQHGNTSTVTSTAAGGSPEPARSDRGTSEPQILADLPELKIADHLGQRSMKHFPTYAQCQIQFTAPEHTEDGLTIAESKVLKKLNRCLETAVSQHVDVLIFPELSLGTRASERATFVAKLKATVLKENMIIIAGSFYDKERQSRIPVIGPGWTEYGFKVRPSRFEASPRSGFGMKPGDNLLLVKTEFGRIMPLTCVDLISDGAQYVVRNLANQRQIDVLTNINFNPASWEFLIEANSLVRRHPIFVSITNVASYGATYQRCQQKDYGYCAGNSAIFASLRTKPTDCPNCFTAIKGLIEPQFMQNKDRRHTAYDRLAGVVPALKEGMLIYDLNLRLIREPLSTNAPDQGYPPVRNLRRILF
;
A
#
# COMPACT_ATOMS: atom_id res chain seq x y z
N MET A 1 -10.70 54.64 -12.63
CA MET A 1 -10.05 53.85 -13.70
C MET A 1 -8.55 53.83 -13.50
N LYS A 2 -8.00 52.75 -12.96
CA LYS A 2 -6.56 52.41 -13.00
C LYS A 2 -6.47 50.89 -13.14
N LYS A 3 -6.06 50.41 -14.31
CA LYS A 3 -5.85 48.99 -14.61
C LYS A 3 -4.45 48.60 -14.09
N PHE A 4 -4.39 47.63 -13.19
CA PHE A 4 -3.16 46.94 -12.82
C PHE A 4 -2.94 45.80 -13.82
N ILE A 5 -1.81 45.83 -14.54
CA ILE A 5 -1.31 44.75 -15.38
C ILE A 5 -0.32 43.96 -14.52
N SER A 6 -0.68 42.74 -14.12
CA SER A 6 0.28 41.80 -13.54
C SER A 6 0.97 41.02 -14.66
N LEU A 7 2.26 41.28 -14.83
CA LEU A 7 3.16 40.55 -15.70
C LEU A 7 3.67 39.32 -14.95
N PHE A 8 3.23 38.11 -15.34
CA PHE A 8 3.81 36.86 -14.84
C PHE A 8 4.96 36.44 -15.76
N PHE A 9 6.18 36.42 -15.20
CA PHE A 9 7.32 35.74 -15.80
C PHE A 9 7.16 34.23 -15.57
N VAL A 10 6.95 33.47 -16.64
CA VAL A 10 7.12 32.01 -16.65
C VAL A 10 8.50 31.74 -17.22
N ILE A 11 9.44 31.33 -16.37
CA ILE A 11 10.73 30.78 -16.79
C ILE A 11 10.48 29.31 -17.13
N MET A 12 10.35 29.00 -18.43
CA MET A 12 10.44 27.64 -18.93
C MET A 12 11.92 27.27 -19.08
N ILE A 13 12.43 26.41 -18.19
CA ILE A 13 13.69 25.70 -18.43
C ILE A 13 13.33 24.40 -19.15
N SER A 14 13.51 24.40 -20.48
CA SER A 14 13.49 23.20 -21.30
C SER A 14 14.87 22.54 -21.25
N SER A 15 14.99 21.40 -20.57
CA SER A 15 16.10 20.47 -20.79
C SER A 15 15.56 19.25 -21.55
N GLY A 16 15.85 19.24 -22.85
CA GLY A 16 15.52 18.16 -23.75
C GLY A 16 16.33 16.91 -23.45
N CYS A 17 15.66 15.76 -23.44
CA CYS A 17 16.29 14.45 -23.47
C CYS A 17 16.39 14.02 -24.94
N ALA A 18 17.58 14.14 -25.53
CA ALA A 18 17.87 13.60 -26.85
C ALA A 18 17.95 12.07 -26.76
N ALA A 19 17.04 11.39 -27.47
CA ALA A 19 17.15 9.97 -27.75
C ALA A 19 18.18 9.78 -28.88
N GLN A 20 19.28 9.09 -28.61
CA GLN A 20 20.21 8.66 -29.64
C GLN A 20 19.60 7.48 -30.40
N HIS A 21 19.47 7.68 -31.71
CA HIS A 21 19.08 6.68 -32.69
C HIS A 21 20.13 5.55 -32.74
N GLY A 22 19.66 4.31 -32.66
CA GLY A 22 20.47 3.12 -32.90
C GLY A 22 20.84 3.02 -34.39
N ASN A 23 22.14 2.94 -34.66
CA ASN A 23 22.65 2.59 -35.97
C ASN A 23 22.50 1.09 -36.20
N THR A 24 21.75 0.75 -37.25
CA THR A 24 21.75 -0.56 -37.90
C THR A 24 23.07 -0.78 -38.61
N SER A 25 23.87 -1.73 -38.15
CA SER A 25 25.01 -2.27 -38.89
C SER A 25 24.66 -3.62 -39.48
N THR A 26 24.79 -3.67 -40.80
CA THR A 26 24.63 -4.78 -41.73
C THR A 26 25.52 -5.97 -41.38
N VAL A 27 24.92 -7.16 -41.45
CA VAL A 27 25.57 -8.46 -41.32
C VAL A 27 26.30 -8.80 -42.62
N THR A 28 27.58 -9.15 -42.52
CA THR A 28 28.29 -9.92 -43.55
C THR A 28 29.00 -11.09 -42.88
N SER A 29 28.70 -12.28 -43.38
CA SER A 29 29.23 -13.57 -42.96
C SER A 29 30.59 -13.85 -43.58
N THR A 30 31.54 -14.37 -42.78
CA THR A 30 32.62 -15.25 -43.27
C THR A 30 33.12 -16.17 -42.17
N ALA A 31 33.04 -17.47 -42.47
CA ALA A 31 33.88 -18.63 -42.14
C ALA A 31 34.74 -18.71 -40.86
N ALA A 32 34.51 -19.83 -40.15
CA ALA A 32 35.49 -20.78 -39.58
C ALA A 32 36.69 -20.25 -38.77
N GLY A 33 36.59 -20.39 -37.45
CA GLY A 33 37.73 -20.39 -36.54
C GLY A 33 37.29 -20.89 -35.16
N GLY A 34 37.73 -22.10 -34.80
CA GLY A 34 37.47 -22.68 -33.47
C GLY A 34 38.08 -21.82 -32.38
N SER A 35 37.23 -21.20 -31.57
CA SER A 35 37.64 -20.47 -30.37
C SER A 35 37.71 -21.43 -29.18
N PRO A 36 38.73 -21.33 -28.33
CA PRO A 36 38.83 -22.16 -27.13
C PRO A 36 37.66 -21.85 -26.19
N GLU A 37 37.10 -22.89 -25.59
CA GLU A 37 36.10 -22.79 -24.53
C GLU A 37 36.53 -21.75 -23.49
N PRO A 38 35.72 -20.72 -23.20
CA PRO A 38 36.02 -19.80 -22.13
C PRO A 38 36.07 -20.60 -20.82
N ALA A 39 37.21 -20.51 -20.13
CA ALA A 39 37.39 -21.08 -18.82
C ALA A 39 36.17 -20.75 -17.95
N ARG A 40 35.52 -21.80 -17.42
CA ARG A 40 34.46 -21.68 -16.43
C ARG A 40 34.99 -20.78 -15.32
N SER A 41 34.56 -19.52 -15.32
CA SER A 41 34.81 -18.63 -14.20
C SER A 41 34.25 -19.33 -12.97
N ASP A 42 35.12 -19.60 -12.01
CA ASP A 42 34.74 -20.13 -10.71
C ASP A 42 33.45 -19.45 -10.27
N ARG A 43 32.42 -20.28 -10.05
CA ARG A 43 31.21 -19.83 -9.36
C ARG A 43 31.69 -19.33 -8.02
N GLY A 44 31.89 -18.02 -7.94
CA GLY A 44 32.12 -17.33 -6.68
C GLY A 44 31.11 -17.89 -5.72
N THR A 45 31.60 -18.48 -4.65
CA THR A 45 30.81 -18.96 -3.54
C THR A 45 29.98 -17.75 -3.09
N SER A 46 28.73 -17.70 -3.53
CA SER A 46 27.77 -16.72 -3.06
C SER A 46 27.70 -16.92 -1.56
N GLU A 47 28.35 -16.03 -0.82
CA GLU A 47 28.27 -16.03 0.63
C GLU A 47 26.79 -16.13 1.02
N PRO A 48 26.43 -16.88 2.07
CA PRO A 48 25.07 -16.99 2.56
C PRO A 48 24.62 -15.65 3.17
N GLN A 49 24.39 -14.65 2.31
CA GLN A 49 24.06 -13.27 2.65
C GLN A 49 22.57 -13.08 2.99
N ILE A 50 21.79 -14.15 3.14
CA ILE A 50 20.32 -14.06 2.91
C ILE A 50 19.48 -14.05 4.21
N LEU A 51 20.07 -14.27 5.40
CA LEU A 51 19.29 -14.26 6.65
C LEU A 51 19.70 -13.21 7.69
N ALA A 52 20.91 -12.66 7.61
CA ALA A 52 21.42 -11.70 8.60
C ALA A 52 20.78 -10.30 8.50
N ASP A 53 20.23 -9.96 7.33
CA ASP A 53 19.70 -8.61 7.02
C ASP A 53 18.16 -8.54 7.01
N LEU A 54 17.48 -9.50 7.65
CA LEU A 54 16.02 -9.45 7.78
C LEU A 54 15.61 -8.38 8.81
N PRO A 55 14.57 -7.58 8.53
CA PRO A 55 14.09 -6.60 9.50
C PRO A 55 13.58 -7.32 10.76
N GLU A 56 13.85 -6.74 11.93
CA GLU A 56 13.34 -7.27 13.18
C GLU A 56 11.81 -7.22 13.23
N LEU A 57 11.19 -8.06 14.05
CA LEU A 57 9.75 -8.05 14.27
C LEU A 57 9.43 -7.53 15.68
N LYS A 58 8.82 -6.34 15.74
CA LYS A 58 8.22 -5.83 16.97
C LYS A 58 6.78 -6.35 17.08
N ILE A 59 6.48 -7.09 18.14
CA ILE A 59 5.11 -7.54 18.44
C ILE A 59 4.55 -6.69 19.58
N ALA A 60 3.40 -6.07 19.35
CA ALA A 60 2.64 -5.34 20.36
C ALA A 60 1.32 -6.06 20.63
N ASP A 61 1.16 -6.65 21.82
CA ASP A 61 -0.05 -7.39 22.19
C ASP A 61 -1.02 -6.51 22.99
N HIS A 62 -2.08 -6.06 22.32
CA HIS A 62 -3.16 -5.26 22.88
C HIS A 62 -4.48 -6.04 22.93
N LEU A 63 -4.47 -7.35 22.65
CA LEU A 63 -5.66 -8.21 22.73
C LEU A 63 -6.05 -8.44 24.19
N GLY A 64 -5.04 -8.72 25.04
CA GLY A 64 -5.26 -9.04 26.46
C GLY A 64 -6.17 -10.24 26.64
N GLN A 65 -7.19 -10.13 27.50
CA GLN A 65 -8.20 -11.17 27.72
C GLN A 65 -9.38 -11.12 26.73
N ARG A 66 -9.40 -10.15 25.81
CA ARG A 66 -10.50 -10.01 24.84
C ARG A 66 -10.42 -11.12 23.80
N SER A 67 -11.59 -11.48 23.25
CA SER A 67 -11.65 -12.36 22.09
C SER A 67 -11.65 -11.53 20.80
N MET A 68 -11.14 -12.12 19.71
CA MET A 68 -11.18 -11.47 18.41
C MET A 68 -12.62 -11.34 17.91
N LYS A 69 -13.01 -10.12 17.52
CA LYS A 69 -14.27 -9.82 16.84
C LYS A 69 -14.34 -10.64 15.56
N HIS A 70 -15.50 -11.25 15.32
CA HIS A 70 -15.69 -12.11 14.16
C HIS A 70 -15.67 -11.32 12.84
N PHE A 71 -16.43 -10.22 12.80
CA PHE A 71 -16.57 -9.34 11.64
C PHE A 71 -16.25 -7.89 12.02
N PRO A 72 -14.97 -7.54 12.25
CA PRO A 72 -14.58 -6.14 12.33
C PRO A 72 -14.78 -5.43 10.99
N THR A 73 -15.25 -4.19 11.08
CA THR A 73 -15.45 -3.25 9.97
C THR A 73 -14.18 -2.46 9.76
N TYR A 74 -13.64 -2.53 8.56
CA TYR A 74 -12.46 -1.79 8.13
C TYR A 74 -12.87 -0.68 7.17
N ALA A 75 -12.11 0.41 7.18
CA ALA A 75 -12.20 1.45 6.17
C ALA A 75 -10.83 1.93 5.69
N GLN A 76 -10.72 2.10 4.37
CA GLN A 76 -9.55 2.67 3.70
C GLN A 76 -9.89 4.06 3.17
N CYS A 77 -9.10 5.07 3.52
CA CYS A 77 -9.27 6.43 3.03
C CYS A 77 -8.35 6.67 1.81
N GLN A 78 -8.94 6.96 0.65
CA GLN A 78 -8.22 7.37 -0.55
C GLN A 78 -8.45 8.86 -0.79
N ILE A 79 -7.40 9.66 -0.61
CA ILE A 79 -7.47 11.13 -0.76
C ILE A 79 -6.38 11.62 -1.71
N GLN A 80 -6.65 12.75 -2.36
CA GLN A 80 -5.70 13.45 -3.19
C GLN A 80 -4.98 14.50 -2.36
N PHE A 81 -3.65 14.49 -2.39
CA PHE A 81 -2.85 15.59 -1.87
C PHE A 81 -1.52 15.71 -2.58
N THR A 82 -0.94 16.90 -2.48
CA THR A 82 0.41 17.24 -2.89
C THR A 82 1.30 17.20 -1.67
N ALA A 83 2.52 16.72 -1.88
CA ALA A 83 3.52 16.69 -0.85
C ALA A 83 4.84 17.12 -1.52
N PRO A 84 5.13 18.44 -1.55
CA PRO A 84 6.38 18.94 -2.09
C PRO A 84 7.58 18.43 -1.28
N GLU A 85 8.72 18.32 -1.95
CA GLU A 85 10.01 18.05 -1.32
C GLU A 85 10.47 19.28 -0.54
N HIS A 86 10.87 19.07 0.70
CA HIS A 86 11.44 20.10 1.56
C HIS A 86 12.92 20.29 1.20
N THR A 87 13.29 21.54 0.93
CA THR A 87 14.60 21.87 0.34
C THR A 87 15.79 21.59 1.25
N GLU A 88 15.58 21.52 2.57
CA GLU A 88 16.68 21.35 3.54
C GLU A 88 17.11 19.90 3.72
N ASP A 89 16.18 18.95 3.65
CA ASP A 89 16.43 17.53 3.97
C ASP A 89 16.01 16.55 2.86
N GLY A 90 15.43 17.07 1.77
CA GLY A 90 14.96 16.28 0.64
C GLY A 90 13.75 15.41 0.98
N LEU A 91 13.08 15.66 2.11
CA LEU A 91 11.95 14.87 2.57
C LEU A 91 10.63 15.51 2.15
N THR A 92 9.66 14.67 1.85
CA THR A 92 8.36 15.12 1.37
C THR A 92 7.46 15.54 2.53
N ILE A 93 6.89 16.75 2.46
CA ILE A 93 5.96 17.31 3.46
C ILE A 93 4.61 17.55 2.81
N ALA A 94 3.55 16.94 3.36
CA ALA A 94 2.18 17.16 2.90
C ALA A 94 1.65 18.54 3.30
N GLU A 95 0.87 19.17 2.42
CA GLU A 95 0.23 20.44 2.71
C GLU A 95 -0.86 20.31 3.80
N SER A 96 -1.01 21.32 4.66
CA SER A 96 -1.97 21.33 5.79
C SER A 96 -3.42 21.03 5.39
N LYS A 97 -3.81 21.31 4.13
CA LYS A 97 -5.14 21.00 3.60
C LYS A 97 -5.47 19.50 3.62
N VAL A 98 -4.45 18.63 3.65
CA VAL A 98 -4.62 17.17 3.77
C VAL A 98 -5.38 16.81 5.06
N LEU A 99 -5.15 17.54 6.16
CA LEU A 99 -5.77 17.25 7.45
C LEU A 99 -7.29 17.45 7.41
N LYS A 100 -7.79 18.40 6.61
CA LYS A 100 -9.25 18.56 6.41
C LYS A 100 -9.86 17.34 5.72
N LYS A 101 -9.14 16.74 4.76
CA LYS A 101 -9.59 15.53 4.05
C LYS A 101 -9.52 14.29 4.95
N LEU A 102 -8.44 14.14 5.71
CA LEU A 102 -8.34 13.09 6.73
C LEU A 102 -9.43 13.21 7.79
N ASN A 103 -9.76 14.44 8.19
CA ASN A 103 -10.85 14.70 9.11
C ASN A 103 -12.20 14.25 8.56
N ARG A 104 -12.49 14.50 7.27
CA ARG A 104 -13.70 13.99 6.61
C ARG A 104 -13.74 12.45 6.60
N CYS A 105 -12.60 11.80 6.34
CA CYS A 105 -12.51 10.34 6.44
C CYS A 105 -12.77 9.85 7.87
N LEU A 106 -12.22 10.52 8.89
CA LEU A 106 -12.43 10.19 10.30
C LEU A 106 -13.91 10.32 10.69
N GLU A 107 -14.55 11.45 10.37
CA GLU A 107 -15.97 11.69 10.65
C GLU A 107 -16.87 10.66 9.96
N THR A 108 -16.54 10.31 8.71
CA THR A 108 -17.23 9.26 7.97
C THR A 108 -17.05 7.91 8.67
N ALA A 109 -15.82 7.54 9.05
CA ALA A 109 -15.54 6.29 9.75
C ALA A 109 -16.32 6.15 11.07
N VAL A 110 -16.36 7.23 11.87
CA VAL A 110 -17.15 7.29 13.11
C VAL A 110 -18.64 7.11 12.83
N SER A 111 -19.19 7.85 11.86
CA SER A 111 -20.61 7.72 11.48
C SER A 111 -20.99 6.34 10.95
N GLN A 112 -20.01 5.57 10.47
CA GLN A 112 -20.16 4.24 9.90
C GLN A 112 -19.76 3.13 10.89
N HIS A 113 -19.46 3.47 12.15
CA HIS A 113 -19.04 2.54 13.20
C HIS A 113 -17.88 1.63 12.79
N VAL A 114 -16.86 2.21 12.15
CA VAL A 114 -15.68 1.50 11.68
C VAL A 114 -14.79 1.11 12.86
N ASP A 115 -14.35 -0.15 12.90
CA ASP A 115 -13.44 -0.67 13.92
C ASP A 115 -11.97 -0.34 13.60
N VAL A 116 -11.58 -0.35 12.32
CA VAL A 116 -10.21 -0.03 11.88
C VAL A 116 -10.21 0.94 10.71
N LEU A 117 -9.64 2.13 10.89
CA LEU A 117 -9.48 3.15 9.85
C LEU A 117 -8.01 3.24 9.38
N ILE A 118 -7.81 3.28 8.07
CA ILE A 118 -6.48 3.30 7.45
C ILE A 118 -6.33 4.55 6.59
N PHE A 119 -5.28 5.34 6.86
CA PHE A 119 -4.89 6.50 6.04
C PHE A 119 -3.68 6.18 5.15
N PRO A 120 -3.50 6.89 4.01
CA PRO A 120 -2.38 6.67 3.10
C PRO A 120 -1.00 7.02 3.68
N GLU A 121 0.06 6.56 3.02
CA GLU A 121 1.43 6.98 3.31
C GLU A 121 1.57 8.50 3.16
N LEU A 122 2.42 9.10 4.00
CA LEU A 122 2.71 10.53 4.07
C LEU A 122 1.52 11.46 4.34
N SER A 123 0.33 10.92 4.63
CA SER A 123 -0.83 11.76 4.94
C SER A 123 -0.70 12.52 6.27
N LEU A 124 0.20 12.07 7.17
CA LEU A 124 0.59 12.83 8.38
C LEU A 124 1.89 13.60 8.21
N GLY A 125 2.47 13.63 7.01
CA GLY A 125 3.70 14.35 6.70
C GLY A 125 3.56 15.88 6.75
N THR A 126 2.65 16.45 7.53
CA THR A 126 2.45 17.90 7.67
C THR A 126 3.45 18.49 8.67
N ARG A 127 3.36 19.81 8.92
CA ARG A 127 4.17 20.47 9.96
C ARG A 127 3.94 19.83 11.33
N ALA A 128 4.98 19.79 12.15
CA ALA A 128 4.97 19.08 13.43
C ALA A 128 3.84 19.53 14.37
N SER A 129 3.57 20.83 14.46
CA SER A 129 2.49 21.39 15.29
C SER A 129 1.09 20.98 14.83
N GLU A 130 0.86 21.01 13.51
CA GLU A 130 -0.41 20.60 12.89
C GLU A 130 -0.62 19.09 13.05
N ARG A 131 0.44 18.29 12.81
CA ARG A 131 0.44 16.84 13.02
C ARG A 131 0.13 16.51 14.48
N ALA A 132 0.77 17.15 15.44
CA ALA A 132 0.55 16.91 16.86
C ALA A 132 -0.91 17.19 17.27
N THR A 133 -1.47 18.30 16.78
CA THR A 133 -2.88 18.67 17.00
C THR A 133 -3.81 17.60 16.44
N PHE A 134 -3.57 17.14 15.21
CA PHE A 134 -4.41 16.12 14.59
C PHE A 134 -4.26 14.76 15.27
N VAL A 135 -3.05 14.34 15.64
CA VAL A 135 -2.81 13.10 16.41
C VAL A 135 -3.53 13.13 17.76
N ALA A 136 -3.57 14.27 18.45
CA ALA A 136 -4.35 14.41 19.69
C ALA A 136 -5.85 14.17 19.44
N LYS A 137 -6.40 14.70 18.33
CA LYS A 137 -7.77 14.41 17.90
C LYS A 137 -7.99 12.92 17.62
N LEU A 138 -7.06 12.26 16.92
CA LEU A 138 -7.13 10.82 16.67
C LEU A 138 -7.17 10.02 17.98
N LYS A 139 -6.27 10.35 18.93
CA LYS A 139 -6.23 9.73 20.27
C LYS A 139 -7.53 9.87 21.05
N ALA A 140 -8.13 11.05 21.05
CA ALA A 140 -9.43 11.27 21.67
C ALA A 140 -10.54 10.45 21.00
N THR A 141 -10.49 10.34 19.67
CA THR A 141 -11.50 9.59 18.90
C THR A 141 -11.39 8.08 19.14
N VAL A 142 -10.18 7.50 19.11
CA VAL A 142 -10.01 6.05 19.35
C VAL A 142 -10.44 5.64 20.76
N LEU A 143 -10.23 6.51 21.75
CA LEU A 143 -10.68 6.27 23.13
C LEU A 143 -12.21 6.26 23.22
N LYS A 144 -12.87 7.20 22.53
CA LYS A 144 -14.33 7.36 22.56
C LYS A 144 -15.05 6.26 21.78
N GLU A 145 -14.55 5.94 20.59
CA GLU A 145 -15.26 5.08 19.62
C GLU A 145 -14.80 3.62 19.68
N ASN A 146 -13.85 3.28 20.57
CA ASN A 146 -13.21 1.97 20.67
C ASN A 146 -12.74 1.44 19.30
N MET A 147 -11.97 2.25 18.57
CA MET A 147 -11.48 1.92 17.23
C MET A 147 -9.95 1.96 17.15
N ILE A 148 -9.39 1.40 16.08
CA ILE A 148 -7.96 1.51 15.75
C ILE A 148 -7.79 2.42 14.53
N ILE A 149 -6.76 3.25 14.54
CA ILE A 149 -6.38 4.08 13.41
C ILE A 149 -4.93 3.80 13.01
N ILE A 150 -4.73 3.33 11.77
CA ILE A 150 -3.43 3.31 11.10
C ILE A 150 -3.28 4.65 10.41
N ALA A 151 -2.59 5.57 11.07
CA ALA A 151 -2.80 6.99 10.86
C ALA A 151 -2.12 7.58 9.61
N GLY A 152 -1.56 6.74 8.74
CA GLY A 152 -0.68 7.18 7.66
C GLY A 152 0.72 7.48 8.20
N SER A 153 1.70 7.71 7.32
CA SER A 153 3.09 7.90 7.74
C SER A 153 3.54 9.36 7.76
N PHE A 154 4.66 9.61 8.43
CA PHE A 154 5.41 10.86 8.38
C PHE A 154 6.90 10.59 8.67
N TYR A 155 7.79 11.49 8.26
CA TYR A 155 9.20 11.40 8.64
C TYR A 155 9.45 12.01 10.01
N ASP A 156 10.18 11.29 10.86
CA ASP A 156 10.64 11.80 12.14
C ASP A 156 11.92 12.65 12.02
N LYS A 157 12.44 13.11 13.16
CA LYS A 157 13.70 13.89 13.24
C LYS A 157 14.94 13.09 12.79
N GLU A 158 14.86 11.76 12.76
CA GLU A 158 15.92 10.85 12.35
C GLU A 158 15.81 10.47 10.87
N ARG A 159 14.79 11.00 10.18
CA ARG A 159 14.44 10.74 8.77
C ARG A 159 13.88 9.34 8.53
N GLN A 160 13.38 8.67 9.56
CA GLN A 160 12.65 7.40 9.42
C GLN A 160 11.17 7.69 9.12
N SER A 161 10.58 6.95 8.19
CA SER A 161 9.13 7.00 7.94
C SER A 161 8.40 6.17 8.99
N ARG A 162 7.72 6.86 9.92
CA ARG A 162 6.94 6.25 11.02
C ARG A 162 5.48 6.10 10.66
N ILE A 163 4.86 5.00 11.08
CA ILE A 163 3.44 4.71 10.95
C ILE A 163 2.82 4.62 12.34
N PRO A 164 2.13 5.65 12.85
CA PRO A 164 1.39 5.53 14.09
C PRO A 164 0.22 4.57 13.93
N VAL A 165 0.19 3.54 14.77
CA VAL A 165 -1.00 2.73 15.00
C VAL A 165 -1.55 3.12 16.36
N ILE A 166 -2.73 3.73 16.35
CA ILE A 166 -3.32 4.34 17.55
C ILE A 166 -4.57 3.53 17.92
N GLY A 167 -4.65 3.08 19.17
CA GLY A 167 -5.85 2.45 19.72
C GLY A 167 -6.19 2.99 21.11
N PRO A 168 -7.22 2.44 21.77
CA PRO A 168 -7.70 2.95 23.05
C PRO A 168 -6.63 2.89 24.14
N GLY A 169 -6.06 4.05 24.50
CA GLY A 169 -5.04 4.16 25.55
C GLY A 169 -3.61 3.81 25.13
N TRP A 170 -3.34 3.52 23.86
CA TRP A 170 -2.01 3.14 23.39
C TRP A 170 -1.65 3.71 22.01
N THR A 171 -0.36 3.76 21.70
CA THR A 171 0.16 4.14 20.38
C THR A 171 1.44 3.37 20.11
N GLU A 172 1.44 2.63 19.00
CA GLU A 172 2.61 1.95 18.49
C GLU A 172 3.12 2.64 17.23
N TYR A 173 4.38 2.41 16.90
CA TYR A 173 4.99 2.92 15.67
C TYR A 173 5.54 1.75 14.88
N GLY A 174 5.04 1.58 13.66
CA GLY A 174 5.71 0.80 12.62
C GLY A 174 6.67 1.70 11.84
N PHE A 175 7.60 1.09 11.13
CA PHE A 175 8.56 1.82 10.31
C PHE A 175 8.60 1.27 8.90
N LYS A 176 8.88 2.15 7.95
CA LYS A 176 9.25 1.74 6.60
C LYS A 176 10.69 1.21 6.62
N VAL A 177 10.88 -0.06 6.33
CA VAL A 177 12.20 -0.72 6.42
C VAL A 177 12.98 -0.59 5.13
N ARG A 178 12.32 -0.27 4.00
CA ARG A 178 12.98 -0.02 2.72
C ARG A 178 12.65 1.37 2.18
N PRO A 179 13.64 2.26 2.00
CA PRO A 179 13.44 3.49 1.24
C PRO A 179 13.00 3.17 -0.20
N SER A 180 12.02 3.91 -0.73
CA SER A 180 11.73 3.82 -2.17
C SER A 180 12.81 4.53 -2.98
N ARG A 181 12.86 4.28 -4.29
CA ARG A 181 13.79 4.99 -5.19
C ARG A 181 13.64 6.53 -5.17
N PHE A 182 12.49 7.04 -4.74
CA PHE A 182 12.21 8.47 -4.65
C PHE A 182 12.64 9.07 -3.31
N GLU A 183 12.86 8.24 -2.30
CA GLU A 183 13.29 8.66 -0.95
C GLU A 183 14.74 8.30 -0.67
N ALA A 184 15.28 7.33 -1.41
CA ALA A 184 16.69 7.03 -1.48
C ALA A 184 17.35 8.17 -2.25
N SER A 185 17.73 9.26 -1.57
CA SER A 185 18.64 10.24 -2.16
C SER A 185 20.09 9.81 -1.88
N PRO A 186 20.82 9.32 -2.91
CA PRO A 186 22.27 9.20 -2.85
C PRO A 186 22.98 10.55 -3.07
N ARG A 187 22.25 11.66 -3.30
CA ARG A 187 22.87 12.98 -3.45
C ARG A 187 23.02 13.64 -2.08
N SER A 188 24.25 13.59 -1.57
CA SER A 188 24.70 14.30 -0.37
C SER A 188 24.18 13.77 0.98
N GLY A 189 23.70 12.52 1.07
CA GLY A 189 23.34 11.87 2.33
C GLY A 189 21.99 12.29 2.93
N PHE A 190 21.18 13.02 2.18
CA PHE A 190 19.81 13.44 2.50
C PHE A 190 18.79 12.34 2.12
N GLY A 191 17.53 12.43 2.54
CA GLY A 191 16.52 11.39 2.27
C GLY A 191 16.22 10.43 3.44
N MET A 192 15.38 9.42 3.19
CA MET A 192 14.85 8.56 4.24
C MET A 192 15.89 7.57 4.76
N LYS A 193 15.97 7.40 6.08
CA LYS A 193 16.67 6.28 6.72
C LYS A 193 15.74 5.07 6.88
N PRO A 194 16.21 3.85 6.59
CA PRO A 194 15.49 2.63 6.93
C PRO A 194 15.10 2.61 8.41
N GLY A 195 13.92 2.07 8.70
CA GLY A 195 13.56 1.61 10.05
C GLY A 195 14.11 0.24 10.35
N ASP A 196 14.22 -0.09 11.63
CA ASP A 196 14.89 -1.32 12.09
C ASP A 196 13.93 -2.51 12.21
N ASN A 197 12.61 -2.26 12.32
CA ASN A 197 11.63 -3.30 12.56
C ASN A 197 10.32 -3.12 11.79
N LEU A 198 9.71 -4.26 11.49
CA LEU A 198 8.30 -4.38 11.15
C LEU A 198 7.46 -4.48 12.42
N LEU A 199 6.25 -3.93 12.39
CA LEU A 199 5.31 -3.98 13.52
C LEU A 199 4.21 -5.02 13.26
N LEU A 200 3.93 -5.86 14.25
CA LEU A 200 2.73 -6.69 14.33
C LEU A 200 1.93 -6.30 15.57
N VAL A 201 0.71 -5.79 15.37
CA VAL A 201 -0.20 -5.41 16.46
C VAL A 201 -1.27 -6.47 16.60
N LYS A 202 -1.40 -7.08 17.79
CA LYS A 202 -2.47 -8.03 18.10
C LYS A 202 -3.59 -7.33 18.83
N THR A 203 -4.81 -7.36 18.29
CA THR A 203 -5.96 -6.63 18.83
C THR A 203 -7.24 -7.45 18.71
N GLU A 204 -8.33 -6.99 19.32
CA GLU A 204 -9.65 -7.60 19.14
C GLU A 204 -10.16 -7.49 17.69
N PHE A 205 -9.60 -6.59 16.88
CA PHE A 205 -9.93 -6.45 15.46
C PHE A 205 -8.97 -7.19 14.53
N GLY A 206 -8.09 -8.04 15.07
CA GLY A 206 -7.17 -8.87 14.29
C GLY A 206 -5.70 -8.66 14.62
N ARG A 207 -4.85 -9.51 14.04
CA ARG A 207 -3.40 -9.40 14.07
C ARG A 207 -2.96 -8.65 12.81
N ILE A 208 -2.68 -7.36 12.99
CA ILE A 208 -2.54 -6.38 11.92
C ILE A 208 -1.05 -6.04 11.75
N MET A 209 -0.55 -6.16 10.52
CA MET A 209 0.80 -5.75 10.17
C MET A 209 0.75 -4.57 9.19
N PRO A 210 1.02 -3.34 9.66
CA PRO A 210 1.19 -2.19 8.77
C PRO A 210 2.53 -2.24 8.03
N LEU A 211 2.48 -2.07 6.71
CA LEU A 211 3.61 -1.88 5.82
C LEU A 211 3.48 -0.52 5.12
N THR A 212 4.60 0.02 4.64
CA THR A 212 4.59 1.24 3.84
C THR A 212 5.16 1.01 2.45
N CYS A 213 4.32 1.18 1.43
CA CYS A 213 4.71 1.22 0.02
C CYS A 213 5.60 0.03 -0.36
N VAL A 214 6.85 0.31 -0.72
CA VAL A 214 7.83 -0.65 -1.22
C VAL A 214 8.12 -1.79 -0.24
N ASP A 215 7.81 -1.67 1.04
CA ASP A 215 7.94 -2.77 1.99
C ASP A 215 7.21 -4.04 1.50
N LEU A 216 6.00 -3.89 0.94
CA LEU A 216 5.20 -5.03 0.42
C LEU A 216 5.91 -5.79 -0.70
N ILE A 217 6.73 -5.12 -1.49
CA ILE A 217 7.43 -5.69 -2.65
C ILE A 217 8.93 -5.87 -2.42
N SER A 218 9.40 -5.68 -1.18
CA SER A 218 10.80 -5.86 -0.80
C SER A 218 11.08 -7.27 -0.29
N ASP A 219 12.20 -7.88 -0.68
CA ASP A 219 12.51 -9.28 -0.36
C ASP A 219 12.54 -9.57 1.15
N GLY A 220 13.21 -8.71 1.94
CA GLY A 220 13.33 -8.89 3.39
C GLY A 220 12.00 -8.84 4.12
N ALA A 221 11.17 -7.83 3.84
CA ALA A 221 9.85 -7.74 4.45
C ALA A 221 8.90 -8.84 3.94
N GLN A 222 8.97 -9.21 2.66
CA GLN A 222 8.17 -10.33 2.12
C GLN A 222 8.53 -11.65 2.79
N TYR A 223 9.81 -11.91 3.06
CA TYR A 223 10.21 -13.12 3.78
C TYR A 223 9.54 -13.20 5.15
N VAL A 224 9.60 -12.11 5.93
CA VAL A 224 8.95 -12.04 7.26
C VAL A 224 7.44 -12.21 7.15
N VAL A 225 6.79 -11.49 6.24
CA VAL A 225 5.34 -11.57 6.00
C VAL A 225 4.92 -12.99 5.64
N ARG A 226 5.58 -13.62 4.67
CA ARG A 226 5.25 -14.98 4.21
C ARG A 226 5.46 -16.01 5.30
N ASN A 227 6.55 -15.90 6.07
CA ASN A 227 6.81 -16.78 7.21
C ASN A 227 5.71 -16.66 8.27
N LEU A 228 5.38 -15.45 8.70
CA LEU A 228 4.32 -15.22 9.68
C LEU A 228 2.94 -15.64 9.16
N ALA A 229 2.64 -15.40 7.88
CA ALA A 229 1.39 -15.81 7.26
C ALA A 229 1.25 -17.34 7.18
N ASN A 230 2.33 -18.07 6.88
CA ASN A 230 2.38 -19.54 6.93
C ASN A 230 2.14 -20.07 8.34
N GLN A 231 2.70 -19.41 9.35
CA GLN A 231 2.50 -19.72 10.76
C GLN A 231 1.15 -19.20 11.29
N ARG A 232 0.30 -18.64 10.40
CA ARG A 232 -1.00 -18.04 10.73
C ARG A 232 -0.88 -17.01 11.86
N GLN A 233 0.18 -16.21 11.90
CA GLN A 233 0.41 -15.17 12.92
C GLN A 233 -0.08 -13.77 12.50
N ILE A 234 -0.42 -13.60 11.21
CA ILE A 234 -1.00 -12.38 10.66
C ILE A 234 -2.42 -12.69 10.18
N ASP A 235 -3.35 -11.76 10.42
CA ASP A 235 -4.68 -11.79 9.82
C ASP A 235 -4.81 -10.81 8.69
N VAL A 236 -4.34 -9.58 8.91
CA VAL A 236 -4.50 -8.47 7.97
C VAL A 236 -3.16 -7.79 7.76
N LEU A 237 -2.72 -7.78 6.52
CA LEU A 237 -1.61 -6.96 6.06
C LEU A 237 -2.18 -5.64 5.54
N THR A 238 -1.74 -4.51 6.06
CA THR A 238 -2.20 -3.20 5.59
C THR A 238 -1.03 -2.44 4.99
N ASN A 239 -1.01 -2.26 3.68
CA ASN A 239 0.00 -1.46 3.00
C ASN A 239 -0.54 -0.06 2.72
N ILE A 240 0.09 0.95 3.31
CA ILE A 240 -0.23 2.36 3.06
C ILE A 240 0.73 2.91 2.00
N ASN A 241 0.19 3.60 0.99
CA ASN A 241 0.91 3.94 -0.24
C ASN A 241 0.75 5.42 -0.61
N PHE A 242 1.85 5.98 -1.09
CA PHE A 242 1.96 7.24 -1.80
C PHE A 242 2.67 6.92 -3.12
N ASN A 243 1.98 6.19 -4.01
CA ASN A 243 2.63 5.60 -5.19
C ASN A 243 1.81 5.80 -6.47
N PRO A 244 2.45 6.25 -7.57
CA PRO A 244 1.78 6.44 -8.86
C PRO A 244 1.62 5.13 -9.65
N ALA A 245 2.35 4.07 -9.31
CA ALA A 245 2.34 2.78 -9.99
C ALA A 245 1.68 1.73 -9.10
N SER A 246 0.38 1.89 -8.84
CA SER A 246 -0.36 0.99 -7.93
C SER A 246 -0.34 -0.48 -8.37
N TRP A 247 -0.19 -0.76 -9.67
CA TRP A 247 -0.26 -2.12 -10.23
C TRP A 247 0.70 -3.12 -9.59
N GLU A 248 1.93 -2.74 -9.25
CA GLU A 248 2.93 -3.63 -8.64
C GLU A 248 2.44 -4.17 -7.29
N PHE A 249 1.88 -3.28 -6.46
CA PHE A 249 1.34 -3.61 -5.15
C PHE A 249 0.09 -4.47 -5.24
N LEU A 250 -0.77 -4.21 -6.22
CA LEU A 250 -1.97 -5.01 -6.45
C LEU A 250 -1.62 -6.44 -6.89
N ILE A 251 -0.59 -6.61 -7.74
CA ILE A 251 -0.10 -7.94 -8.15
C ILE A 251 0.48 -8.70 -6.95
N GLU A 252 1.32 -8.07 -6.14
CA GLU A 252 1.90 -8.74 -4.98
C GLU A 252 0.84 -9.06 -3.92
N ALA A 253 -0.10 -8.14 -3.66
CA ALA A 253 -1.23 -8.41 -2.78
C ALA A 253 -2.02 -9.64 -3.23
N ASN A 254 -2.33 -9.74 -4.52
CA ASN A 254 -2.99 -10.91 -5.09
C ASN A 254 -2.16 -12.19 -4.92
N SER A 255 -0.85 -12.12 -5.18
CA SER A 255 0.09 -13.25 -5.01
C SER A 255 0.10 -13.76 -3.56
N LEU A 256 0.16 -12.85 -2.58
CA LEU A 256 0.16 -13.19 -1.16
C LEU A 256 -1.14 -13.88 -0.75
N VAL A 257 -2.31 -13.32 -1.08
CA VAL A 257 -3.59 -13.92 -0.67
C VAL A 257 -3.92 -15.23 -1.40
N ARG A 258 -3.30 -15.48 -2.56
CA ARG A 258 -3.41 -16.77 -3.27
C ARG A 258 -2.67 -17.89 -2.55
N ARG A 259 -1.54 -17.57 -1.92
CA ARG A 259 -0.64 -18.56 -1.29
C ARG A 259 -0.85 -18.66 0.21
N HIS A 260 -1.28 -17.56 0.82
CA HIS A 260 -1.40 -17.44 2.26
C HIS A 260 -2.80 -16.96 2.61
N PRO A 261 -3.36 -17.50 3.69
CA PRO A 261 -4.73 -17.17 4.05
C PRO A 261 -4.76 -15.91 4.92
N ILE A 262 -4.42 -14.78 4.32
CA ILE A 262 -4.44 -13.46 4.95
C ILE A 262 -5.30 -12.51 4.12
N PHE A 263 -5.71 -11.40 4.72
CA PHE A 263 -6.26 -10.26 4.01
C PHE A 263 -5.13 -9.29 3.67
N VAL A 264 -5.16 -8.69 2.48
CA VAL A 264 -4.24 -7.62 2.12
C VAL A 264 -5.03 -6.37 1.74
N SER A 265 -4.88 -5.33 2.55
CA SER A 265 -5.47 -4.00 2.37
C SER A 265 -4.42 -3.08 1.76
N ILE A 266 -4.70 -2.48 0.61
CA ILE A 266 -3.87 -1.47 -0.04
C ILE A 266 -4.58 -0.12 0.10
N THR A 267 -3.99 0.84 0.79
CA THR A 267 -4.55 2.19 0.94
C THR A 267 -3.63 3.21 0.30
N ASN A 268 -3.99 3.69 -0.89
CA ASN A 268 -3.17 4.60 -1.69
C ASN A 268 -3.77 6.01 -1.75
N VAL A 269 -2.94 7.01 -2.03
CA VAL A 269 -3.42 8.34 -2.42
C VAL A 269 -4.14 8.29 -3.76
N ALA A 270 -5.19 9.10 -3.94
CA ALA A 270 -5.96 9.14 -5.19
C ALA A 270 -5.13 9.65 -6.37
N SER A 271 -4.30 10.67 -6.12
CA SER A 271 -3.29 11.21 -7.04
C SER A 271 -2.35 12.16 -6.32
N TYR A 272 -1.17 12.39 -6.91
CA TYR A 272 -0.26 13.45 -6.50
C TYR A 272 0.44 14.07 -7.73
N GLY A 273 0.49 15.40 -7.79
CA GLY A 273 1.23 16.14 -8.84
C GLY A 273 0.85 15.77 -10.29
N ALA A 274 1.88 15.64 -11.15
CA ALA A 274 1.76 15.42 -12.60
C ALA A 274 1.23 14.04 -13.01
N THR A 275 1.03 13.12 -12.06
CA THR A 275 0.54 11.75 -12.33
C THR A 275 -0.88 11.73 -12.91
N TYR A 276 -1.67 12.77 -12.62
CA TYR A 276 -2.99 12.97 -13.20
C TYR A 276 -2.98 12.96 -14.73
N GLN A 277 -1.96 13.55 -15.37
CA GLN A 277 -1.85 13.61 -16.84
C GLN A 277 -1.52 12.25 -17.46
N ARG A 278 -0.63 11.47 -16.84
CA ARG A 278 -0.30 10.10 -17.32
C ARG A 278 -1.50 9.17 -17.22
N CYS A 279 -2.33 9.34 -16.19
CA CYS A 279 -3.56 8.57 -16.03
C CYS A 279 -4.62 8.82 -17.09
N GLN A 280 -4.69 10.03 -17.65
CA GLN A 280 -5.62 10.34 -18.73
C GLN A 280 -5.29 9.56 -20.02
N GLN A 281 -4.07 9.03 -20.16
CA GLN A 281 -3.67 8.19 -21.29
C GLN A 281 -4.18 6.73 -21.17
N LYS A 282 -5.11 6.44 -20.25
CA LYS A 282 -5.78 5.15 -20.04
C LYS A 282 -4.89 4.00 -19.56
N ASP A 283 -3.69 4.28 -19.09
CA ASP A 283 -2.86 3.28 -18.42
C ASP A 283 -3.13 3.25 -16.90
N TYR A 284 -4.31 2.74 -16.53
CA TYR A 284 -4.81 2.72 -15.15
C TYR A 284 -3.94 1.92 -14.17
N GLY A 285 -3.02 1.08 -14.67
CA GLY A 285 -2.03 0.41 -13.83
C GLY A 285 -1.00 1.39 -13.29
N TYR A 286 -0.56 2.35 -14.12
CA TYR A 286 0.40 3.41 -13.78
C TYR A 286 -0.28 4.64 -13.20
N CYS A 287 -1.40 4.41 -12.50
CA CYS A 287 -2.13 5.44 -11.79
C CYS A 287 -2.04 5.28 -10.29
N ALA A 288 -1.94 6.43 -9.64
CA ALA A 288 -2.29 6.58 -8.24
C ALA A 288 -3.77 6.25 -8.02
N GLY A 289 -4.10 5.90 -6.78
CA GLY A 289 -5.38 5.39 -6.34
C GLY A 289 -5.38 3.87 -6.32
N ASN A 290 -6.53 3.27 -6.65
CA ASN A 290 -6.76 1.82 -6.57
C ASN A 290 -6.56 1.27 -5.15
N SER A 291 -6.99 2.03 -4.13
CA SER A 291 -7.10 1.49 -2.78
C SER A 291 -8.02 0.28 -2.82
N ALA A 292 -7.55 -0.85 -2.33
CA ALA A 292 -8.13 -2.14 -2.63
C ALA A 292 -8.07 -3.09 -1.43
N ILE A 293 -8.98 -4.05 -1.39
CA ILE A 293 -8.95 -5.17 -0.44
C ILE A 293 -8.87 -6.47 -1.22
N PHE A 294 -7.90 -7.30 -0.85
CA PHE A 294 -7.68 -8.63 -1.38
C PHE A 294 -7.99 -9.67 -0.30
N ALA A 295 -8.65 -10.74 -0.71
CA ALA A 295 -9.00 -11.86 0.16
C ALA A 295 -8.88 -13.18 -0.60
N SER A 296 -8.51 -14.25 0.09
CA SER A 296 -8.61 -15.60 -0.48
C SER A 296 -10.08 -15.97 -0.66
N LEU A 297 -10.60 -15.74 -1.87
CA LEU A 297 -11.97 -16.10 -2.26
C LEU A 297 -12.04 -17.59 -2.64
N ARG A 298 -13.21 -18.24 -2.65
CA ARG A 298 -13.38 -19.48 -3.40
C ARG A 298 -13.78 -19.10 -4.81
N THR A 299 -13.05 -19.60 -5.81
CA THR A 299 -13.26 -19.24 -7.22
C THR A 299 -14.37 -20.04 -7.88
N LYS A 300 -14.85 -21.12 -7.26
CA LYS A 300 -15.97 -21.89 -7.80
C LYS A 300 -17.28 -21.13 -7.54
N PRO A 301 -18.06 -20.78 -8.57
CA PRO A 301 -19.36 -20.12 -8.41
C PRO A 301 -20.34 -20.90 -7.54
N THR A 302 -20.20 -22.24 -7.45
CA THR A 302 -20.99 -23.10 -6.56
C THR A 302 -20.75 -22.81 -5.09
N ASP A 303 -19.57 -22.32 -4.73
CA ASP A 303 -19.14 -22.17 -3.34
C ASP A 303 -19.49 -20.77 -2.81
N CYS A 304 -19.71 -19.80 -3.69
CA CYS A 304 -20.30 -18.50 -3.35
C CYS A 304 -20.98 -17.85 -4.58
N PRO A 305 -22.23 -18.24 -4.90
CA PRO A 305 -22.91 -17.81 -6.13
C PRO A 305 -23.11 -16.28 -6.22
N ASN A 306 -23.13 -15.58 -5.09
CA ASN A 306 -23.33 -14.13 -5.03
C ASN A 306 -22.04 -13.30 -4.89
N CYS A 307 -20.88 -13.92 -4.61
CA CYS A 307 -19.62 -13.20 -4.41
C CYS A 307 -19.17 -12.49 -5.70
N PHE A 308 -19.24 -13.18 -6.84
CA PHE A 308 -18.76 -12.63 -8.11
C PHE A 308 -19.59 -11.42 -8.59
N THR A 309 -20.90 -11.43 -8.37
CA THR A 309 -21.80 -10.35 -8.80
C THR A 309 -21.59 -9.09 -7.95
N ALA A 310 -21.42 -9.23 -6.64
CA ALA A 310 -21.15 -8.09 -5.74
C ALA A 310 -19.81 -7.41 -6.07
N ILE A 311 -18.80 -8.19 -6.44
CA ILE A 311 -17.45 -7.70 -6.76
C ILE A 311 -17.42 -7.03 -8.15
N LYS A 312 -18.11 -7.58 -9.15
CA LYS A 312 -18.11 -7.04 -10.53
C LYS A 312 -18.68 -5.63 -10.65
N GLY A 313 -19.63 -5.24 -9.78
CA GLY A 313 -20.17 -3.87 -9.77
C GLY A 313 -19.19 -2.82 -9.23
N LEU A 314 -18.15 -3.25 -8.51
CA LEU A 314 -17.21 -2.37 -7.83
C LEU A 314 -15.84 -2.30 -8.52
N ILE A 315 -15.50 -3.30 -9.33
CA ILE A 315 -14.32 -3.31 -10.20
C ILE A 315 -14.71 -2.73 -11.55
N GLU A 316 -14.07 -1.64 -11.98
CA GLU A 316 -14.37 -1.06 -13.28
C GLU A 316 -14.06 -2.06 -14.41
N PRO A 317 -14.95 -2.25 -15.41
CA PRO A 317 -14.75 -3.24 -16.49
C PRO A 317 -13.39 -3.12 -17.19
N GLN A 318 -12.87 -1.90 -17.31
CA GLN A 318 -11.56 -1.61 -17.90
C GLN A 318 -10.37 -2.20 -17.12
N PHE A 319 -10.51 -2.50 -15.83
CA PHE A 319 -9.53 -3.30 -15.08
C PHE A 319 -9.48 -4.76 -15.54
N MET A 320 -10.57 -5.29 -16.09
CA MET A 320 -10.65 -6.68 -16.54
C MET A 320 -10.37 -6.86 -18.04
N GLN A 321 -10.32 -5.78 -18.84
CA GLN A 321 -10.33 -5.85 -20.30
C GLN A 321 -8.95 -5.94 -20.99
N ASN A 322 -7.82 -5.74 -20.30
CA ASN A 322 -6.50 -5.84 -20.94
C ASN A 322 -6.08 -7.32 -21.12
N LYS A 323 -6.42 -7.87 -22.29
CA LYS A 323 -6.31 -9.30 -22.62
C LYS A 323 -4.90 -9.88 -22.48
N ASP A 324 -3.85 -9.06 -22.61
CA ASP A 324 -2.47 -9.55 -22.66
C ASP A 324 -1.83 -9.77 -21.27
N ARG A 325 -2.53 -9.41 -20.17
CA ARG A 325 -1.99 -9.53 -18.80
C ARG A 325 -2.96 -10.10 -17.75
N ARG A 326 -4.23 -10.42 -18.05
CA ARG A 326 -5.30 -10.32 -17.04
C ARG A 326 -6.35 -11.44 -16.94
N HIS A 327 -5.99 -12.56 -16.32
CA HIS A 327 -6.99 -13.34 -15.57
C HIS A 327 -6.55 -13.73 -14.15
N THR A 328 -5.24 -13.81 -13.90
CA THR A 328 -4.69 -14.32 -12.62
C THR A 328 -4.09 -13.25 -11.71
N ALA A 329 -3.98 -12.00 -12.18
CA ALA A 329 -3.35 -10.91 -11.43
C ALA A 329 -4.27 -10.26 -10.38
N TYR A 330 -5.59 -10.42 -10.51
CA TYR A 330 -6.59 -9.76 -9.67
C TYR A 330 -7.78 -10.68 -9.32
N ASP A 331 -7.61 -12.00 -9.45
CA ASP A 331 -8.67 -12.98 -9.15
C ASP A 331 -9.11 -12.96 -7.68
N ARG A 332 -8.31 -12.32 -6.81
CA ARG A 332 -8.55 -12.20 -5.36
C ARG A 332 -8.93 -10.80 -4.91
N LEU A 333 -9.12 -9.88 -5.85
CA LEU A 333 -9.59 -8.53 -5.56
C LEU A 333 -11.06 -8.60 -5.11
N ALA A 334 -11.33 -8.18 -3.87
CA ALA A 334 -12.68 -8.14 -3.31
C ALA A 334 -13.33 -6.76 -3.50
N GLY A 335 -12.58 -5.66 -3.45
CA GLY A 335 -13.13 -4.32 -3.65
C GLY A 335 -12.07 -3.26 -3.95
N VAL A 336 -12.47 -2.15 -4.57
CA VAL A 336 -11.55 -1.08 -4.99
C VAL A 336 -12.19 0.32 -4.98
N VAL A 337 -11.42 1.34 -4.59
CA VAL A 337 -11.68 2.75 -4.93
C VAL A 337 -10.95 3.06 -6.23
N PRO A 338 -11.66 3.45 -7.31
CA PRO A 338 -11.03 3.68 -8.61
C PRO A 338 -9.91 4.70 -8.55
N ALA A 339 -8.95 4.59 -9.47
CA ALA A 339 -7.90 5.56 -9.69
C ALA A 339 -8.46 7.00 -9.78
N LEU A 340 -7.69 7.97 -9.26
CA LEU A 340 -8.02 9.40 -9.29
C LEU A 340 -9.31 9.84 -8.56
N LYS A 341 -10.06 8.92 -7.94
CA LYS A 341 -11.25 9.27 -7.17
C LYS A 341 -10.94 9.38 -5.69
N GLU A 342 -11.39 10.45 -5.04
CA GLU A 342 -11.36 10.53 -3.59
C GLU A 342 -12.55 9.78 -3.00
N GLY A 343 -12.33 9.06 -1.91
CA GLY A 343 -13.39 8.30 -1.26
C GLY A 343 -12.89 7.35 -0.19
N MET A 344 -13.83 6.56 0.33
CA MET A 344 -13.57 5.49 1.28
C MET A 344 -14.11 4.17 0.78
N LEU A 345 -13.35 3.11 1.00
CA LEU A 345 -13.81 1.73 0.88
C LEU A 345 -14.07 1.18 2.27
N ILE A 346 -15.29 0.72 2.54
CA ILE A 346 -15.71 0.19 3.84
C ILE A 346 -16.16 -1.26 3.66
N TYR A 347 -15.73 -2.16 4.54
CA TYR A 347 -16.01 -3.59 4.43
C TYR A 347 -15.84 -4.30 5.77
N ASP A 348 -16.55 -5.41 5.97
CA ASP A 348 -16.31 -6.29 7.11
C ASP A 348 -15.42 -7.46 6.69
N LEU A 349 -14.45 -7.82 7.54
CA LEU A 349 -13.58 -8.97 7.33
C LEU A 349 -14.02 -10.14 8.20
N ASN A 350 -14.19 -11.34 7.62
CA ASN A 350 -14.36 -12.54 8.43
C ASN A 350 -13.01 -13.03 8.97
N LEU A 351 -12.68 -12.67 10.21
CA LEU A 351 -11.42 -13.09 10.81
C LEU A 351 -11.40 -14.54 11.30
N ARG A 352 -12.57 -15.18 11.44
CA ARG A 352 -12.70 -16.58 11.90
C ARG A 352 -12.72 -17.60 10.78
N LEU A 353 -12.54 -17.19 9.52
CA LEU A 353 -12.40 -18.14 8.41
C LEU A 353 -11.40 -19.22 8.81
N ILE A 354 -11.82 -20.47 8.69
CA ILE A 354 -10.89 -21.59 8.81
C ILE A 354 -10.09 -21.60 7.52
N ARG A 355 -8.79 -21.39 7.67
CA ARG A 355 -7.89 -20.99 6.61
C ARG A 355 -7.03 -22.18 6.18
N GLU A 356 -7.67 -23.17 5.57
CA GLU A 356 -6.92 -24.25 4.93
C GLU A 356 -6.54 -23.84 3.50
N PRO A 357 -5.35 -24.21 3.01
CA PRO A 357 -5.03 -24.11 1.59
C PRO A 357 -6.16 -24.80 0.83
N LEU A 358 -6.70 -24.12 -0.19
CA LEU A 358 -7.84 -24.59 -0.98
C LEU A 358 -7.50 -25.91 -1.68
N SER A 359 -7.62 -27.04 -0.97
CA SER A 359 -7.82 -28.33 -1.63
C SER A 359 -9.21 -28.30 -2.24
N THR A 360 -9.40 -29.00 -3.36
CA THR A 360 -10.65 -28.99 -4.13
C THR A 360 -11.89 -29.46 -3.35
N ASN A 361 -11.69 -30.03 -2.15
CA ASN A 361 -12.69 -30.69 -1.31
C ASN A 361 -12.77 -30.11 0.12
N ALA A 362 -12.13 -28.98 0.42
CA ALA A 362 -12.22 -28.39 1.76
C ALA A 362 -13.70 -28.01 2.06
N PRO A 363 -14.26 -28.35 3.24
CA PRO A 363 -15.62 -27.98 3.62
C PRO A 363 -15.81 -26.46 3.59
N ASP A 364 -17.05 -25.95 3.54
CA ASP A 364 -17.30 -24.50 3.64
C ASP A 364 -16.77 -23.97 4.98
N GLN A 365 -15.97 -22.91 4.92
CA GLN A 365 -15.13 -22.41 6.02
C GLN A 365 -15.58 -21.04 6.53
N GLY A 366 -16.80 -20.60 6.21
CA GLY A 366 -17.38 -19.35 6.72
C GLY A 366 -17.46 -18.22 5.68
N TYR A 367 -17.80 -18.54 4.44
CA TYR A 367 -17.94 -17.53 3.38
C TYR A 367 -19.13 -16.57 3.63
N PRO A 368 -19.08 -15.31 3.14
CA PRO A 368 -17.99 -14.71 2.35
C PRO A 368 -16.86 -14.13 3.25
N PRO A 369 -15.62 -14.06 2.75
CA PRO A 369 -14.48 -13.56 3.53
C PRO A 369 -14.51 -12.03 3.71
N VAL A 370 -15.21 -11.34 2.79
CA VAL A 370 -15.47 -9.91 2.84
C VAL A 370 -16.97 -9.73 2.64
N ARG A 371 -17.63 -8.93 3.48
CA ARG A 371 -19.05 -8.58 3.34
C ARG A 371 -19.28 -7.08 3.57
N ASN A 372 -20.51 -6.62 3.31
CA ASN A 372 -20.93 -5.22 3.50
C ASN A 372 -20.01 -4.20 2.81
N LEU A 373 -19.36 -4.64 1.73
CA LEU A 373 -18.44 -3.86 0.93
C LEU A 373 -19.18 -2.72 0.25
N ARG A 374 -18.75 -1.49 0.53
CA ARG A 374 -19.34 -0.28 -0.04
C ARG A 374 -18.29 0.80 -0.24
N ARG A 375 -18.58 1.70 -1.18
CA ARG A 375 -17.73 2.83 -1.53
C ARG A 375 -18.47 4.14 -1.28
N ILE A 376 -17.86 5.05 -0.55
CA ILE A 376 -18.34 6.43 -0.35
C ILE A 376 -17.41 7.34 -1.12
N LEU A 377 -17.90 8.00 -2.18
CA LEU A 377 -17.12 8.97 -2.94
C LEU A 377 -17.30 10.37 -2.36
N PHE A 378 -16.27 11.19 -2.49
CA PHE A 378 -16.18 12.50 -1.86
C PHE A 378 -16.40 13.69 -2.77
#